data_AF-A0A522NB08-F1
#
_entry.id   AF-A0A522NB08-F1
#
_cell.length_a   1.000
_cell.length_b   1.000
_cell.length_c   1.000
_cell.angle_alpha   90.00
_cell.angle_beta   90.00
_cell.angle_gamma   90.00
#
_symmetry.space_group_name_H-M   'P 1'
#
loop_
_entity.id
_entity.type
_entity.pdbx_description
1 polymer ?
#
loop_
_entity_poly.entity_id
_entity_poly.type
_entity_poly.pdbx_seq_one_letter_code
_entity_poly.pdbx_strand_id
1 'polypeptide(L)'
;MKAAKGEGAEAGSALSLPLTGPWGPLEPVTLEGATVRLEPLRIDHLEGLLPVASDPEIWRWTTTVHTSRATLAGYLESALADQAAGRALPFATVLRATGQPVGSTRFGNISL
;
A
#
# COMPACT_ATOMS: atom_id res chain seq x y z
N MET A 1 12.67 -37.97 -17.62
CA MET A 1 12.21 -37.61 -16.26
C MET A 1 12.38 -36.10 -16.11
N LYS A 2 11.42 -35.30 -16.57
CA LYS A 2 10.32 -34.67 -15.80
C LYS A 2 10.77 -33.84 -14.59
N ALA A 3 10.45 -32.55 -14.69
CA ALA A 3 10.59 -31.49 -13.72
C ALA A 3 9.65 -31.63 -12.50
N ALA A 4 10.03 -30.98 -11.41
CA ALA A 4 9.16 -30.49 -10.31
C ALA A 4 9.87 -29.24 -9.77
N LYS A 5 9.35 -28.01 -9.90
CA LYS A 5 8.13 -27.40 -9.33
C LYS A 5 8.16 -27.33 -7.80
N GLY A 6 8.12 -26.10 -7.29
CA GLY A 6 7.88 -25.70 -5.91
C GLY A 6 7.80 -24.16 -5.92
N GLU A 7 6.68 -23.61 -6.37
CA GLU A 7 5.56 -23.16 -5.53
C GLU A 7 5.80 -21.72 -5.05
N GLY A 8 5.16 -20.81 -5.79
CA GLY A 8 5.01 -19.42 -5.39
C GLY A 8 4.13 -19.35 -4.15
N ALA A 9 4.57 -18.58 -3.17
CA ALA A 9 3.76 -18.22 -2.03
C ALA A 9 2.72 -17.19 -2.49
N GLU A 10 1.47 -17.65 -2.66
CA GLU A 10 0.32 -16.76 -2.61
C GLU A 10 0.26 -16.13 -1.21
N ALA A 11 0.65 -14.86 -1.12
CA ALA A 11 0.41 -14.06 0.07
C ALA A 11 -1.07 -13.67 0.09
N GLY A 12 -1.78 -14.17 1.11
CA GLY A 12 -3.23 -14.11 1.28
C GLY A 12 -3.88 -12.80 0.85
N SER A 13 -4.85 -12.95 -0.06
CA SER A 13 -5.87 -11.96 -0.35
C SER A 13 -6.71 -11.75 0.91
N ALA A 14 -6.44 -10.66 1.64
CA ALA A 14 -7.41 -10.14 2.59
C ALA A 14 -8.61 -9.72 1.76
N LEU A 15 -9.74 -10.40 1.95
CA LEU A 15 -10.99 -10.15 1.25
C LEU A 15 -11.44 -8.70 1.50
N SER A 16 -10.99 -7.76 0.66
CA SER A 16 -11.48 -6.40 0.62
C SER A 16 -12.90 -6.44 0.05
N LEU A 17 -13.89 -6.21 0.91
CA LEU A 17 -15.27 -6.09 0.42
C LEU A 17 -15.35 -4.90 -0.54
N PRO A 18 -16.04 -5.06 -1.68
CA PRO A 18 -16.21 -3.99 -2.65
C PRO A 18 -16.97 -2.80 -2.04
N LEU A 19 -16.43 -1.59 -2.19
CA LEU A 19 -17.08 -0.36 -1.73
C LEU A 19 -18.01 0.16 -2.85
N THR A 20 -19.33 0.13 -2.68
CA THR A 20 -20.26 0.38 -3.80
C THR A 20 -20.76 1.82 -3.89
N GLY A 21 -20.58 2.46 -5.05
CA GLY A 21 -21.28 3.70 -5.47
C GLY A 21 -22.02 3.52 -6.79
N PRO A 22 -22.63 4.57 -7.38
CA PRO A 22 -23.36 4.48 -8.66
C PRO A 22 -22.47 4.07 -9.86
N TRP A 23 -21.14 4.04 -9.66
CA TRP A 23 -20.15 3.65 -10.64
C TRP A 23 -19.64 2.21 -10.47
N GLY A 24 -20.24 1.44 -9.54
CA GLY A 24 -19.81 0.08 -9.22
C GLY A 24 -18.90 0.01 -8.00
N PRO A 25 -18.32 -1.18 -7.73
CA PRO A 25 -17.48 -1.41 -6.57
C PRO A 25 -16.08 -0.79 -6.73
N LEU A 26 -15.62 -0.04 -5.73
CA LEU A 26 -14.27 0.45 -5.62
C LEU A 26 -13.43 -0.61 -4.91
N GLU A 27 -12.64 -1.32 -5.70
CA GLU A 27 -11.78 -2.41 -5.26
C GLU A 27 -10.30 -2.01 -5.35
N PRO A 28 -9.43 -2.54 -4.47
CA PRO A 28 -8.00 -2.38 -4.60
C PRO A 28 -7.49 -3.03 -5.90
N VAL A 29 -6.91 -2.21 -6.77
CA VAL A 29 -6.32 -2.65 -8.05
C VAL A 29 -4.83 -2.32 -8.08
N THR A 30 -4.04 -3.06 -8.85
CA THR A 30 -2.66 -2.65 -9.13
C THR A 30 -2.63 -1.75 -10.34
N LEU A 31 -2.00 -0.58 -10.23
CA LEU A 31 -1.79 0.36 -11.33
C LEU A 31 -0.35 0.26 -11.84
N GLU A 32 -0.19 -0.07 -13.12
CA GLU A 32 1.13 -0.24 -13.75
C GLU A 32 1.60 1.06 -14.43
N GLY A 33 2.75 1.60 -14.00
CA GLY A 33 3.39 2.77 -14.60
C GLY A 33 4.45 2.42 -15.65
N ALA A 34 5.46 3.27 -15.86
CA ALA A 34 6.70 2.90 -16.58
C ALA A 34 7.84 2.56 -15.59
N THR A 35 7.93 3.34 -14.51
CA THR A 35 8.98 3.26 -13.50
C THR A 35 8.53 2.58 -12.21
N VAL A 36 7.27 2.80 -11.83
CA VAL A 36 6.68 2.29 -10.59
C VAL A 36 5.40 1.54 -10.88
N ARG A 37 5.03 0.61 -10.00
CA ARG A 37 3.65 0.15 -9.86
C ARG A 37 3.07 0.67 -8.55
N LEU A 38 1.77 0.95 -8.54
CA LEU A 38 1.04 1.21 -7.32
C LEU A 38 0.26 -0.06 -6.98
N GLU A 39 0.69 -0.77 -5.96
CA GLU A 39 -0.02 -1.97 -5.49
C GLU A 39 -0.77 -1.67 -4.20
N PRO A 40 -1.88 -2.38 -3.92
CA PRO A 40 -2.66 -2.18 -2.70
C PRO A 40 -1.76 -2.18 -1.46
N LEU A 41 -1.91 -1.17 -0.60
CA LEU A 41 -1.12 -1.09 0.63
C LEU A 41 -1.42 -2.31 1.51
N ARG A 42 -0.38 -2.86 2.14
CA ARG A 42 -0.42 -4.00 3.06
C ARG A 42 0.51 -3.73 4.22
N ILE A 43 0.26 -4.37 5.35
CA ILE A 43 1.13 -4.26 6.53
C ILE A 43 2.55 -4.78 6.24
N ASP A 44 2.68 -5.75 5.34
CA ASP A 44 3.96 -6.34 4.92
C ASP A 44 4.92 -5.31 4.28
N HIS A 45 4.41 -4.17 3.81
CA HIS A 45 5.24 -3.08 3.29
C HIS A 45 5.98 -2.30 4.38
N LEU A 46 5.66 -2.50 5.66
CA LEU A 46 6.24 -1.74 6.78
C LEU A 46 7.78 -1.76 6.75
N GLU A 47 8.38 -2.95 6.66
CA GLU A 47 9.85 -3.08 6.68
C GLU A 47 10.51 -2.48 5.44
N GLY A 48 9.85 -2.56 4.28
CA GLY A 48 10.34 -1.95 3.03
C GLY A 48 10.24 -0.43 3.03
N LEU A 49 9.21 0.12 3.68
CA LEU A 49 8.97 1.57 3.76
C LEU A 49 9.76 2.24 4.90
N LEU A 50 10.13 1.51 5.96
CA LEU A 50 10.81 2.08 7.12
C LEU A 50 12.12 2.81 6.77
N PRO A 51 13.03 2.26 5.93
CA PRO A 51 14.23 2.99 5.52
C PRO A 51 13.94 4.29 4.77
N VAL A 52 12.85 4.32 3.99
CA VAL A 52 12.42 5.51 3.25
C VAL A 52 11.85 6.53 4.23
N ALA A 53 10.88 6.13 5.05
CA ALA A 53 10.19 6.99 6.01
C ALA A 53 11.09 7.56 7.11
N SER A 54 12.23 6.92 7.39
CA SER A 54 13.19 7.37 8.40
C SER A 54 13.90 8.68 8.04
N ASP A 55 13.89 9.10 6.77
CA ASP A 55 14.49 10.37 6.34
C ASP A 55 13.64 11.57 6.80
N PRO A 56 14.16 12.45 7.69
CA PRO A 56 13.41 13.61 8.19
C PRO A 56 13.00 14.61 7.10
N GLU A 57 13.75 14.70 5.99
CA GLU A 57 13.45 15.67 4.92
C GLU A 57 12.12 15.37 4.22
N ILE A 58 11.68 14.10 4.21
CA ILE A 58 10.36 13.69 3.67
C ILE A 58 9.23 14.39 4.41
N TRP A 59 9.40 14.63 5.71
CA TRP A 59 8.34 15.14 6.59
C TRP A 59 8.35 16.66 6.75
N ARG A 60 9.36 17.35 6.19
CA ARG A 60 9.58 18.80 6.36
C ARG A 60 8.35 19.67 6.12
N TRP A 61 7.47 19.25 5.22
CA TRP A 61 6.27 20.01 4.82
C TRP A 61 4.95 19.33 5.22
N THR A 62 5.00 18.42 6.19
CA THR A 62 3.84 17.61 6.62
C THR A 62 3.50 17.88 8.08
N THR A 63 2.24 17.64 8.47
CA THR A 63 1.77 17.82 9.85
C THR A 63 2.01 16.61 10.75
N THR A 64 2.47 15.50 10.18
CA THR A 64 2.66 14.22 10.86
C THR A 64 4.03 13.65 10.51
N VAL A 65 4.68 12.97 11.45
CA VAL A 65 6.05 12.46 11.27
C VAL A 65 6.07 10.98 11.59
N HIS A 66 6.49 10.15 10.62
CA HIS A 66 6.47 8.69 10.75
C HIS A 66 7.88 8.07 10.61
N THR A 67 8.88 8.65 11.28
CA THR A 67 10.29 8.25 11.21
C THR A 67 10.65 7.01 12.05
N SER A 68 9.70 6.44 12.80
CA SER A 68 9.93 5.25 13.62
C SER A 68 9.06 4.10 13.13
N ARG A 69 9.48 2.86 13.38
CA ARG A 69 8.69 1.66 13.07
C ARG A 69 7.29 1.73 13.67
N ALA A 70 7.16 2.18 14.91
CA ALA A 70 5.88 2.28 15.60
C ALA A 70 4.96 3.34 14.96
N THR A 71 5.50 4.54 14.69
CA THR A 71 4.71 5.62 14.08
C THR A 71 4.33 5.32 12.63
N LEU A 72 5.18 4.59 11.89
CA LEU A 72 4.87 4.14 10.53
C LEU A 72 3.85 3.00 10.51
N ALA A 73 3.94 2.04 11.44
CA ALA A 73 2.95 0.98 11.59
C ALA A 73 1.55 1.58 11.85
N GLY A 74 1.45 2.54 12.78
CA GLY A 74 0.19 3.23 13.05
C GLY A 74 -0.37 3.99 11.84
N TYR A 75 0.50 4.56 11.00
CA TYR A 75 0.09 5.17 9.74
C TYR A 75 -0.48 4.14 8.74
N LEU A 76 0.16 2.98 8.59
CA LEU A 76 -0.32 1.88 7.73
C LEU A 76 -1.67 1.35 8.23
N GLU A 77 -1.79 1.09 9.54
CA GLU A 77 -3.03 0.62 10.16
C GLU A 77 -4.18 1.61 9.94
N SER A 78 -3.94 2.90 10.15
CA SER A 78 -4.92 3.96 9.90
C SER A 78 -5.35 4.00 8.42
N ALA A 79 -4.41 3.92 7.49
CA ALA A 79 -4.72 3.89 6.06
C ALA A 79 -5.55 2.65 5.66
N LEU A 80 -5.24 1.48 6.22
CA LEU A 80 -5.99 0.24 5.99
C LEU A 80 -7.39 0.30 6.62
N ALA A 81 -7.54 0.93 7.79
CA ALA A 81 -8.84 1.16 8.41
C ALA A 81 -9.71 2.12 7.58
N ASP A 82 -9.13 3.17 7.01
CA ASP A 82 -9.83 4.05 6.07
C ASP A 82 -10.27 3.33 4.80
N GLN A 83 -9.46 2.39 4.29
CA GLN A 83 -9.83 1.54 3.17
C GLN A 83 -11.02 0.64 3.51
N ALA A 84 -10.95 -0.06 4.64
CA ALA A 84 -12.03 -0.94 5.10
C ALA A 84 -13.35 -0.17 5.32
N ALA A 85 -13.27 1.11 5.69
CA ALA A 85 -14.42 1.97 5.88
C ALA A 85 -14.87 2.74 4.63
N GLY A 86 -14.26 2.49 3.47
CA GLY A 86 -14.65 3.12 2.21
C GLY A 86 -14.26 4.58 2.02
N ARG A 87 -13.35 5.09 2.85
CA ARG A 87 -12.93 6.50 2.84
C ARG A 87 -11.65 6.74 2.04
N ALA A 88 -10.88 5.70 1.75
CA ALA A 88 -9.63 5.81 1.02
C ALA A 88 -9.31 4.54 0.22
N LEU A 89 -8.41 4.68 -0.75
CA LEU A 89 -7.75 3.59 -1.46
C LEU A 89 -6.23 3.82 -1.40
N PRO A 90 -5.55 3.28 -0.38
CA PRO A 90 -4.11 3.42 -0.21
C PRO A 90 -3.30 2.43 -1.05
N PHE A 91 -2.14 2.90 -1.51
CA PHE A 91 -1.17 2.14 -2.31
C PHE A 91 0.23 2.26 -1.73
N ALA A 92 1.00 1.19 -1.87
CA ALA A 92 2.46 1.27 -1.84
C ALA A 92 2.97 1.64 -3.24
N THR A 93 3.87 2.61 -3.29
CA THR A 93 4.61 2.95 -4.51
C THR A 93 5.82 2.06 -4.58
N VAL A 94 5.87 1.15 -5.56
CA VAL A 94 6.92 0.14 -5.68
C VAL A 94 7.74 0.37 -6.95
N LEU A 95 9.05 0.49 -6.79
CA LEU A 95 9.97 0.62 -7.93
C LEU A 95 9.98 -0.69 -8.72
N ARG A 96 9.64 -0.63 -10.00
CA ARG A 96 9.49 -1.85 -10.81
C ARG A 96 10.77 -2.62 -11.03
N ALA A 97 11.89 -1.91 -11.19
CA ALA A 97 13.18 -2.53 -11.47
C ALA A 97 13.66 -3.44 -10.32
N THR A 98 13.28 -3.15 -9.08
CA THR A 98 13.79 -3.83 -7.88
C THR A 98 12.71 -4.50 -7.05
N GLY A 99 11.43 -4.14 -7.25
CA GLY A 99 10.33 -4.55 -6.37
C GLY A 99 10.34 -3.87 -5.01
N GLN A 100 11.17 -2.83 -4.82
CA GLN A 100 11.32 -2.15 -3.53
C GLN A 100 10.20 -1.11 -3.32
N PRO A 101 9.52 -1.10 -2.16
CA PRO A 101 8.66 0.01 -1.77
C PRO A 101 9.49 1.29 -1.58
N VAL A 102 9.10 2.35 -2.27
CA VAL A 102 9.79 3.66 -2.25
C VAL A 102 8.90 4.80 -1.76
N GLY A 103 7.67 4.49 -1.33
CA GLY A 103 6.74 5.48 -0.78
C GLY A 103 5.31 4.94 -0.71
N SER A 104 4.38 5.84 -0.42
CA SER A 104 2.95 5.53 -0.45
C SER A 104 2.16 6.70 -1.02
N THR A 105 0.98 6.40 -1.56
CA THR A 105 0.00 7.39 -2.00
C THR A 105 -1.39 6.83 -1.77
N ARG A 106 -2.43 7.67 -1.82
CA ARG A 106 -3.82 7.21 -1.69
C ARG A 106 -4.77 8.10 -2.47
N PHE A 107 -5.85 7.52 -2.99
CA PHE A 107 -7.09 8.28 -3.14
C PHE A 107 -7.72 8.37 -1.76
N GLY A 108 -8.07 9.57 -1.30
CA GLY A 108 -8.63 9.80 0.03
C GLY A 108 -9.89 10.64 -0.03
N ASN A 109 -10.58 10.76 1.10
CA ASN A 109 -11.85 11.48 1.23
C ASN A 109 -12.90 10.97 0.21
N ILE A 110 -12.94 9.66 0.02
CA ILE A 110 -13.93 8.99 -0.82
C ILE A 110 -15.28 9.02 -0.09
N SER A 111 -16.32 9.38 -0.81
CA SER A 111 -17.72 9.28 -0.39
C SER A 111 -18.47 8.57 -1.52
N LEU A 112 -19.16 7.48 -1.18
CA LEU A 112 -19.92 6.63 -2.11
C LEU A 112 -21.42 6.75 -1.87
#